data_AF-A0A3B0RL37-F1
#
_entry.id   AF-A0A3B0RL37-F1
#
_cell.length_a   1.000
_cell.length_b   1.000
_cell.length_c   1.000
_cell.angle_alpha   90.00
_cell.angle_beta   90.00
_cell.angle_gamma   90.00
#
_symmetry.space_group_name_H-M   'P 1'
#
loop_
_entity.id
_entity.type
_entity.pdbx_description
1 polymer ?
#
loop_
_entity_poly.entity_id
_entity_poly.type
_entity_poly.pdbx_seq_one_letter_code
_entity_poly.pdbx_strand_id
1 'polypeptide(L)' 'NISSICITPLGSTPINTIIGATAKFFAVFAFDQTSGAGIPLDAANSRVFLRFKSTGGANYSVTSAAVTVVP' A
#
# COMPACT_ATOMS: atom_id res chain seq x y z
N ASN A 1 3.73 -0.04 -22.81
CA ASN A 1 4.66 -0.33 -21.70
C ASN A 1 4.33 0.65 -20.59
N ILE A 2 3.33 0.35 -19.75
CA ILE A 2 2.83 1.25 -18.70
C ILE A 2 3.14 0.58 -17.37
N SER A 3 4.36 0.82 -16.88
CA SER A 3 4.80 0.47 -15.54
C SER A 3 5.23 1.78 -14.85
N SER A 4 4.76 1.97 -13.62
CA SER A 4 4.89 3.17 -12.75
C SER A 4 3.91 4.29 -13.12
N ILE A 5 2.99 4.67 -12.23
CA ILE A 5 3.30 5.77 -11.31
C ILE A 5 2.54 5.72 -9.96
N CYS A 6 1.63 4.78 -9.68
CA CYS A 6 0.79 4.85 -8.46
C CYS A 6 0.97 3.72 -7.42
N ILE A 7 2.14 3.07 -7.33
CA ILE A 7 2.37 2.00 -6.30
C ILE A 7 3.80 1.96 -5.75
N THR A 8 4.75 2.70 -6.32
CA THR A 8 6.07 2.86 -5.70
C THR A 8 5.95 3.89 -4.58
N PRO A 9 6.43 3.60 -3.35
CA PRO A 9 6.64 4.67 -2.39
C PRO A 9 7.45 5.78 -3.07
N LEU A 10 7.30 7.02 -2.62
CA LEU A 10 8.11 8.15 -3.12
C LEU A 10 9.64 7.94 -2.93
N GLY A 11 10.06 6.80 -2.36
CA GLY A 11 11.42 6.27 -2.40
C GLY A 11 11.43 4.77 -2.75
N SER A 12 12.58 4.27 -3.21
CA SER A 12 12.80 2.87 -3.62
C SER A 12 12.91 1.88 -2.45
N THR A 13 12.84 2.36 -1.21
CA THR A 13 13.01 1.54 0.00
C THR A 13 11.67 0.97 0.47
N PRO A 14 11.55 -0.36 0.63
CA PRO A 14 10.43 -0.94 1.37
C PRO A 14 10.34 -0.31 2.75
N ILE A 15 9.16 0.18 3.14
CA ILE A 15 8.91 0.61 4.52
C ILE A 15 8.73 -0.64 5.36
N ASN A 16 9.83 -1.16 5.89
CA ASN A 16 9.82 -2.29 6.82
C ASN A 16 9.74 -1.75 8.25
N THR A 17 8.76 -2.22 9.02
CA THR A 17 8.67 -1.95 10.45
C THR A 17 8.56 -3.27 11.21
N ILE A 18 9.27 -3.37 12.34
CA ILE A 18 9.17 -4.53 13.22
C ILE A 18 7.94 -4.34 14.10
N ILE A 19 6.94 -5.20 13.92
CA ILE A 19 5.76 -5.26 14.77
C ILE A 19 6.16 -6.03 16.03
N GLY A 20 6.46 -5.29 17.11
CA GLY A 20 6.75 -5.85 18.43
C GLY A 20 5.47 -6.23 19.21
N ALA A 21 5.59 -6.44 20.51
CA ALA A 21 4.49 -6.88 21.39
C ALA A 21 3.34 -5.87 21.59
N THR A 22 3.43 -4.68 20.99
CA THR A 22 2.42 -3.61 21.11
C THR A 22 1.73 -3.37 19.78
N ALA A 23 0.43 -3.02 19.84
CA ALA A 23 -0.33 -2.66 18.66
C ALA A 23 0.36 -1.53 17.87
N LYS A 24 0.35 -1.67 16.55
CA LYS A 24 0.89 -0.67 15.62
C LYS A 24 -0.23 -0.19 14.71
N PHE A 25 -0.18 1.09 14.38
CA PHE A 25 -1.11 1.75 13.48
C PHE A 25 -0.34 2.21 12.25
N PHE A 26 -0.98 2.12 11.09
CA PHE A 26 -0.45 2.57 9.82
C PHE A 26 -1.51 3.42 9.13
N ALA A 27 -1.08 4.43 8.40
CA ALA A 27 -1.93 5.26 7.56
C ALA A 27 -1.31 5.33 6.17
N VAL A 28 -2.15 5.29 5.14
CA VAL A 28 -1.74 5.41 3.75
C VAL A 28 -2.48 6.60 3.16
N PHE A 29 -1.71 7.50 2.55
CA PHE A 29 -2.23 8.67 1.84
C PHE A 29 -1.83 8.53 0.37
N ALA A 30 -2.79 8.67 -0.53
CA ALA A 30 -2.56 8.66 -1.96
C ALA A 30 -2.92 10.02 -2.53
N PHE A 31 -2.05 10.57 -3.38
CA PHE A 31 -2.23 11.88 -4.02
C PHE A 31 -2.18 11.71 -5.52
N ASP A 32 -3.06 12.40 -6.23
CA ASP A 32 -3.06 12.41 -7.68
C ASP A 32 -1.78 13.07 -8.21
N GLN A 33 -1.08 12.38 -9.12
CA GLN A 33 0.12 12.86 -9.81
C GLN A 33 -0.14 13.18 -11.30
N THR A 34 -1.39 12.99 -11.76
CA THR A 34 -1.79 13.13 -13.17
C THR A 34 -2.28 14.52 -13.53
N SER A 35 -1.98 15.52 -12.69
CA SER A 35 -2.45 16.91 -12.87
C SER A 35 -3.98 17.04 -12.93
N GLY A 36 -4.71 16.24 -12.13
CA GLY A 36 -6.15 16.37 -11.95
C GLY A 36 -7.00 15.35 -12.71
N ALA A 37 -6.40 14.36 -13.39
CA ALA A 37 -7.19 13.27 -13.98
C ALA A 37 -7.73 12.29 -12.91
N GLY A 38 -7.28 12.44 -11.66
CA GLY A 38 -7.74 11.65 -10.53
C GLY A 38 -7.06 10.29 -10.43
N ILE A 39 -7.24 9.64 -9.28
CA ILE A 39 -6.77 8.27 -9.07
C ILE A 39 -7.91 7.33 -9.46
N PRO A 40 -7.72 6.42 -10.43
CA PRO A 40 -8.72 5.40 -10.71
C PRO A 40 -8.79 4.42 -9.53
N LEU A 41 -9.82 4.57 -8.70
CA LEU A 41 -10.09 3.68 -7.57
C LEU A 41 -11.06 2.59 -8.01
N ASP A 42 -10.52 1.41 -8.33
CA ASP A 42 -11.33 0.21 -8.48
C ASP A 42 -11.04 -0.74 -7.33
N ALA A 43 -12.07 -1.32 -6.73
CA ALA A 43 -11.90 -2.13 -5.50
C ALA A 43 -11.15 -3.46 -5.74
N ALA A 44 -11.03 -3.92 -6.99
CA ALA A 44 -10.33 -5.15 -7.35
C ALA A 44 -8.81 -4.92 -7.41
N ASN A 45 -8.35 -3.78 -7.93
CA ASN A 45 -6.94 -3.48 -8.18
C ASN A 45 -6.37 -2.39 -7.24
N SER A 46 -7.18 -1.42 -6.81
CA SER A 46 -6.78 -0.34 -5.91
C SER A 46 -6.90 -0.80 -4.45
N ARG A 47 -5.87 -1.49 -3.97
CA ARG A 47 -5.83 -2.10 -2.62
C ARG A 47 -4.54 -1.79 -1.88
N VAL A 48 -4.65 -1.60 -0.57
CA VAL A 48 -3.50 -1.58 0.34
C VAL A 48 -3.27 -2.99 0.86
N PHE A 49 -2.05 -3.50 0.74
CA PHE A 49 -1.66 -4.81 1.25
C PHE A 49 -0.74 -4.67 2.46
N LEU A 50 -1.08 -5.37 3.54
CA LEU A 50 -0.21 -5.55 4.69
C LEU A 50 0.28 -7.00 4.70
N ARG A 51 1.60 -7.16 4.63
CA ARG A 51 2.25 -8.46 4.63
C ARG A 51 3.06 -8.62 5.90
N PHE A 52 2.74 -9.65 6.67
CA PHE A 52 3.51 -10.05 7.85
C PHE A 52 4.57 -11.04 7.40
N LYS A 53 5.83 -10.71 7.62
CA LYS A 53 6.97 -11.50 7.15
C LYS A 53 7.92 -11.84 8.28
N SER A 54 8.62 -12.97 8.14
CA SER A 54 9.79 -13.27 8.95
C SER A 54 10.94 -12.32 8.63
N THR A 55 11.93 -12.28 9.50
CA THR A 55 13.21 -11.60 9.27
C THR A 55 13.94 -12.15 8.03
N GLY A 56 13.69 -13.40 7.66
CA GLY A 56 14.19 -14.05 6.43
C GLY A 56 13.32 -13.80 5.19
N GLY A 57 12.27 -12.97 5.28
CA GLY A 57 11.44 -12.57 4.14
C GLY A 57 10.27 -13.50 3.80
N ALA A 58 10.08 -14.61 4.52
CA ALA A 58 8.95 -15.51 4.32
C ALA A 58 7.64 -14.83 4.74
N ASN A 59 6.61 -14.86 3.88
CA ASN A 59 5.29 -14.32 4.24
C ASN A 59 4.53 -15.31 5.13
N TYR A 60 4.05 -14.85 6.28
CA TYR A 60 3.18 -15.64 7.17
C TYR A 60 1.70 -15.31 6.96
N SER A 61 1.38 -14.05 6.67
CA SER A 61 0.01 -13.61 6.45
C SER A 61 -0.03 -12.37 5.57
N VAL A 62 -1.12 -12.22 4.84
CA VAL A 62 -1.42 -11.05 4.03
C VAL A 62 -2.85 -10.63 4.29
N THR A 63 -3.05 -9.38 4.67
CA THR A 63 -4.37 -8.75 4.71
C THR A 63 -4.41 -7.61 3.71
N SER A 64 -5.59 -7.29 3.19
CA SER A 64 -5.77 -6.16 2.27
C SER A 64 -7.07 -5.43 2.49
N ALA A 65 -7.05 -4.13 2.23
CA ALA A 65 -8.23 -3.28 2.21
C ALA A 65 -8.36 -2.62 0.84
N ALA A 66 -9.58 -2.61 0.29
CA ALA A 66 -9.88 -1.86 -0.92
C ALA A 66 -9.90 -0.35 -0.62
N VAL A 67 -9.36 0.45 -1.53
CA VAL A 67 -9.41 1.91 -1.46
C VAL A 67 -10.60 2.36 -2.32
N THR A 68 -11.54 3.07 -1.70
CA THR A 68 -12.71 3.64 -2.38
C THR A 68 -12.87 5.10 -1.99
N VAL A 69 -13.49 5.89 -2.88
CA VAL A 69 -14.05 7.19 -2.49
C VAL A 69 -15.32 6.97 -1.66
N VAL A 70 -15.60 7.90 -0.74
CA VAL A 70 -16.91 7.99 -0.09
C VAL A 70 -17.92 8.46 -1.15
N PRO A 71 -19.09 7.80 -1.29
CA PRO A 71 -20.16 8.24 -2.20
C PRO A 71 -20.62 9.68 -1.93
#